data_AF-A0A3C1ABE8-F1
#
_entry.id   AF-A0A3C1ABE8-F1
#
_cell.length_a   1.000
_cell.length_b   1.000
_cell.length_c   1.000
_cell.angle_alpha   90.00
_cell.angle_beta   90.00
_cell.angle_gamma   90.00
#
_symmetry.space_group_name_H-M   'P 1'
#
loop_
_entity.id
_entity.type
_entity.pdbx_description
1 polymer ?
#
loop_
_entity_poly.entity_id
_entity_poly.type
_entity_poly.pdbx_seq_one_letter_code
_entity_poly.pdbx_strand_id
1 'polypeptide(L)' 'MNKGFNTDSLKALLEKIDTDKHFEPKSIIAFGYHLESKSLREISENVKTYNNKKKSDIDFITRY' A
#
# COMPACT_ATOMS: atom_id res chain seq x y z
N MET A 1 -3.26 18.14 -8.54
CA MET A 1 -2.32 17.17 -7.94
C MET A 1 -2.96 16.61 -6.68
N ASN A 2 -3.39 15.34 -6.69
CA ASN A 2 -4.05 14.72 -5.55
C ASN A 2 -3.01 14.39 -4.46
N LYS A 3 -2.82 15.31 -3.51
CA LYS A 3 -2.12 15.09 -2.23
C LYS A 3 -3.01 14.30 -1.24
N GLY A 4 -3.82 13.37 -1.75
CA GLY A 4 -4.93 12.77 -0.99
C GLY A 4 -4.62 11.39 -0.41
N PHE A 5 -3.55 10.73 -0.86
CA PHE A 5 -3.23 9.39 -0.38
C PHE A 5 -2.54 9.49 0.98
N ASN A 6 -3.31 9.19 2.01
CA ASN A 6 -2.93 9.25 3.42
C ASN A 6 -3.02 7.86 4.08
N THR A 7 -2.75 7.78 5.37
CA THR A 7 -2.79 6.52 6.13
C THR A 7 -4.18 5.87 6.10
N ASP A 8 -5.27 6.65 6.07
CA ASP A 8 -6.64 6.11 5.93
C ASP A 8 -6.86 5.42 4.58
N SER A 9 -6.29 5.98 3.51
CA SER A 9 -6.33 5.39 2.17
C SER A 9 -5.62 4.04 2.14
N LEU A 10 -4.47 3.93 2.82
CA LEU A 10 -3.75 2.67 2.96
C LEU A 10 -4.56 1.66 3.78
N LYS A 11 -5.15 2.09 4.89
CA LYS A 11 -5.96 1.22 5.75
C LYS A 11 -7.14 0.64 4.96
N ALA A 12 -7.87 1.47 4.23
CA ALA A 12 -8.97 1.05 3.37
C ALA A 12 -8.50 0.07 2.26
N LEU A 13 -7.31 0.28 1.70
CA LEU A 13 -6.72 -0.64 0.72
C LEU A 13 -6.45 -2.01 1.35
N LEU A 14 -5.80 -2.06 2.51
CA LEU A 14 -5.50 -3.32 3.21
C LEU A 14 -6.78 -4.02 3.67
N GLU A 15 -7.76 -3.29 4.20
CA GLU A 15 -9.07 -3.84 4.57
C GLU A 15 -9.79 -4.42 3.35
N LYS A 16 -9.69 -3.77 2.18
CA LYS A 16 -10.27 -4.31 0.94
C LYS A 16 -9.59 -5.61 0.50
N ILE A 17 -8.26 -5.69 0.61
CA ILE A 17 -7.51 -6.93 0.33
C ILE A 17 -7.94 -8.05 1.28
N ASP A 18 -8.24 -7.72 2.54
CA ASP A 18 -8.66 -8.70 3.54
C ASP A 18 -10.13 -9.16 3.40
N THR A 19 -11.01 -8.27 2.96
CA THR A 19 -12.45 -8.51 2.94
C THR A 19 -12.96 -9.04 1.60
N ASP A 20 -12.33 -8.64 0.49
CA ASP A 20 -12.73 -9.03 -0.86
C ASP A 20 -11.85 -10.16 -1.39
N LYS A 21 -12.42 -11.36 -1.44
CA LYS A 21 -11.77 -12.57 -1.96
C LYS A 21 -11.37 -12.49 -3.44
N HIS A 22 -11.92 -11.54 -4.20
CA HIS A 22 -11.54 -11.32 -5.61
C HIS A 22 -10.47 -10.24 -5.76
N PHE A 23 -10.12 -9.53 -4.68
CA PHE A 23 -9.17 -8.44 -4.69
C PHE A 23 -7.84 -8.87 -4.07
N GLU A 24 -7.07 -9.65 -4.83
CA GLU A 24 -5.76 -10.18 -4.42
C GLU A 24 -4.62 -9.55 -5.25
N PRO A 25 -4.23 -8.29 -4.95
CA PRO A 25 -3.14 -7.64 -5.67
C PRO A 25 -1.79 -8.30 -5.31
N LYS A 26 -0.99 -8.60 -6.34
CA LYS A 26 0.39 -9.06 -6.17
C LYS A 26 1.40 -7.92 -6.03
N SER A 27 1.03 -6.72 -6.50
CA SER A 27 1.91 -5.56 -6.43
C SER A 27 1.11 -4.27 -6.29
N ILE A 28 1.62 -3.37 -5.47
CA ILE A 28 1.12 -2.01 -5.25
C ILE A 28 2.18 -1.05 -5.80
N ILE A 29 1.82 -0.27 -6.82
CA ILE A 29 2.72 0.70 -7.44
C ILE A 29 2.32 2.11 -6.99
N ALA A 30 3.21 2.78 -6.27
CA ALA A 30 3.04 4.16 -5.82
C ALA A 30 3.80 5.13 -6.73
N PHE A 31 3.13 6.17 -7.21
CA PHE A 31 3.74 7.27 -7.96
C PHE A 31 4.40 8.25 -6.98
N GLY A 32 5.72 8.16 -6.84
CA GLY A 32 6.50 8.92 -5.88
C GLY A 32 6.44 10.44 -6.10
N TYR A 33 6.24 10.91 -7.33
CA TYR A 33 6.11 12.34 -7.65
C TYR A 33 4.89 13.02 -6.99
N HIS A 34 3.96 12.24 -6.44
CA HIS A 34 2.72 12.75 -5.83
C HIS A 34 2.62 12.47 -4.33
N LEU A 35 3.61 11.78 -3.74
CA LEU A 35 3.62 11.34 -2.35
C LEU A 35 4.87 11.85 -1.64
N GLU A 36 4.73 12.32 -0.42
CA GLU A 36 5.89 12.70 0.38
C GLU A 36 6.71 11.47 0.79
N SER A 37 8.04 11.60 0.85
CA SER A 37 8.95 10.52 1.20
C SER A 37 8.61 9.86 2.54
N LYS A 38 8.11 10.64 3.51
CA LYS A 38 7.65 10.13 4.81
C LYS A 38 6.47 9.18 4.65
N SER A 39 5.46 9.57 3.88
CA SER A 39 4.28 8.75 3.62
C SER A 39 4.63 7.49 2.84
N LEU A 40 5.49 7.58 1.82
CA LEU A 40 5.96 6.41 1.07
C LEU A 40 6.65 5.39 1.98
N ARG A 41 7.50 5.87 2.89
CA ARG A 41 8.20 5.01 3.85
C ARG A 41 7.23 4.34 4.81
N GLU A 42 6.30 5.11 5.37
CA GLU A 42 5.27 4.59 6.27
C GLU A 42 4.41 3.51 5.58
N ILE A 43 3.98 3.76 4.35
CA ILE A 43 3.18 2.81 3.57
C ILE A 43 3.99 1.53 3.30
N SER A 44 5.24 1.65 2.87
CA SER A 44 6.10 0.50 2.59
C SER A 44 6.30 -0.39 3.81
N GLU A 45 6.53 0.20 4.98
CA GLU A 45 6.70 -0.54 6.25
C GLU A 45 5.42 -1.25 6.69
N ASN A 46 4.26 -0.60 6.52
CA ASN A 46 2.96 -1.20 6.82
C ASN A 46 2.63 -2.38 5.90
N VAL A 47 2.86 -2.25 4.58
CA VAL A 47 2.64 -3.35 3.61
C VAL A 47 3.54 -4.55 3.92
N LYS A 48 4.82 -4.33 4.24
CA LYS A 48 5.73 -5.41 4.66
C LYS A 48 5.25 -6.13 5.91
N THR A 49 4.77 -5.37 6.90
CA THR A 49 4.24 -5.94 8.15
C THR A 49 2.96 -6.73 7.90
N TYR A 50 2.11 -6.24 7.02
CA TYR A 50 0.89 -6.93 6.59
C TYR A 50 1.21 -8.26 5.91
N ASN A 51 2.13 -8.27 4.94
CA ASN A 51 2.61 -9.48 4.27
C ASN A 51 3.07 -10.54 5.26
N ASN A 52 3.86 -10.14 6.27
CA ASN A 52 4.32 -11.05 7.31
C ASN A 52 3.16 -11.67 8.12
N LYS A 53 2.14 -10.88 8.44
CA LYS A 53 0.97 -11.36 9.22
C LYS A 53 0.06 -12.27 8.40
N LYS A 54 -0.17 -11.95 7.13
CA LYS A 54 -1.12 -12.66 6.26
C LYS A 54 -0.46 -13.76 5.42
N LYS A 55 0.88 -13.87 5.46
CA LYS A 55 1.68 -14.70 4.55
C LYS A 55 1.35 -14.43 3.08
N SER A 56 1.05 -13.17 2.77
CA SER A 56 0.84 -12.69 1.40
C SER A 56 2.14 -12.13 0.86
N ASP A 57 2.32 -12.20 -0.46
CA ASP A 57 3.52 -11.73 -1.14
C ASP A 57 3.17 -10.53 -2.03
N ILE A 58 2.88 -9.39 -1.37
CA ILE A 58 2.50 -8.15 -2.05
C ILE A 58 3.73 -7.25 -2.20
N ASP A 59 4.18 -7.03 -3.43
CA ASP A 59 5.30 -6.13 -3.71
C ASP A 59 4.88 -4.67 -3.65
N PHE A 60 5.57 -3.85 -2.85
CA PHE A 60 5.39 -2.40 -2.87
C PHE A 60 6.48 -1.73 -3.68
N ILE A 61 6.13 -1.16 -4.84
CA ILE A 61 7.05 -0.55 -5.79
C ILE A 61 6.78 0.95 -5.84
N THR A 62 7.82 1.77 -5.66
CA THR A 62 7.73 3.21 -5.92
C THR A 62 8.27 3.50 -7.31
N ARG A 63 7.47 4.19 -8.15
CA ARG A 63 7.91 4.71 -9.45
C ARG A 63 7.90 6.22 -9.47
N TYR A 64 8.95 6.77 -10.07
CA TYR A 64 9.07 8.16 -10.45
C TYR A 64 8.68 8.21 -11.92
#